data_AF-A0A9P8Y942-F1
#
_entry.id   AF-A0A9P8Y942-F1
#
_cell.length_a   1.000
_cell.length_b   1.000
_cell.length_c   1.000
_cell.angle_alpha   90.00
_cell.angle_beta   90.00
_cell.angle_gamma   90.00
#
_symmetry.space_group_name_H-M   'P 1'
#
loop_
_entity.id
_entity.type
_entity.pdbx_description
1 polymer ?
#
loop_
_entity_poly.entity_id
_entity_poly.type
_entity_poly.pdbx_seq_one_letter_code
_entity_poly.pdbx_strand_id
1 'polypeptide(L)'
;ARLIAISAATYQLSAGFHGFFWPKVFWDFATKKVDRAVYPIPILQLLNVVSALGILALEWPSRYLVRFQSRTTIHFIALLLAAIPAALLFQSVDAVLYYSVAAVLYW
;
A
#
# COMPACT_ATOMS: atom_id res chain seq x y z
N ALA A 1 12.76 -10.51 0.79
CA ALA A 1 12.06 -9.21 0.82
C ALA A 1 11.20 -8.97 -0.42
N ARG A 2 11.77 -8.98 -1.64
CA ARG A 2 11.05 -8.65 -2.90
C ARG A 2 9.72 -9.35 -3.15
N LEU A 3 9.66 -10.68 -3.07
CA LEU A 3 8.41 -11.42 -3.30
C LEU A 3 7.32 -11.02 -2.28
N ILE A 4 7.70 -10.78 -1.03
CA ILE A 4 6.78 -10.35 0.02
C ILE A 4 6.27 -8.94 -0.28
N ALA A 5 7.13 -8.03 -0.75
CA ALA A 5 6.74 -6.69 -1.16
C ALA A 5 5.77 -6.70 -2.36
N ILE A 6 6.02 -7.55 -3.37
CA ILE A 6 5.12 -7.70 -4.52
C ILE A 6 3.77 -8.29 -4.10
N SER A 7 3.77 -9.29 -3.21
CA SER A 7 2.52 -9.84 -2.65
C SER A 7 1.75 -8.77 -1.87
N ALA A 8 2.43 -8.01 -1.01
CA ALA A 8 1.83 -6.91 -0.24
C ALA A 8 1.18 -5.87 -1.16
N ALA A 9 1.89 -5.47 -2.21
CA ALA A 9 1.39 -4.51 -3.19
C ALA A 9 0.22 -5.06 -4.00
N THR A 10 0.22 -6.35 -4.34
CA THR A 10 -0.92 -6.99 -5.02
C THR A 10 -2.16 -7.00 -4.12
N TYR A 11 -2.00 -7.30 -2.82
CA TYR A 11 -3.10 -7.20 -1.84
C TYR A 11 -3.60 -5.77 -1.67
N GLN A 12 -2.70 -4.79 -1.58
CA GLN A 12 -3.10 -3.38 -1.48
C GLN A 12 -3.84 -2.91 -2.74
N LEU A 13 -3.39 -3.36 -3.93
CA LEU A 13 -4.03 -3.02 -5.20
C LEU A 13 -5.45 -3.58 -5.27
N SER A 14 -5.62 -4.87 -4.98
CA SER A 14 -6.94 -5.52 -4.99
C SER A 14 -7.87 -4.90 -3.94
N ALA A 15 -7.36 -4.61 -2.75
CA ALA A 15 -8.10 -3.93 -1.69
C ALA A 15 -8.53 -2.52 -2.08
N GLY A 16 -7.65 -1.74 -2.72
CA GLY A 16 -7.97 -0.40 -3.25
C GLY A 16 -9.13 -0.45 -4.25
N PHE A 17 -9.13 -1.42 -5.17
CA PHE A 17 -10.24 -1.64 -6.09
C PHE A 17 -11.53 -2.08 -5.38
N HIS A 18 -11.43 -3.01 -4.44
CA HIS A 18 -12.57 -3.49 -3.66
C HIS A 18 -13.21 -2.37 -2.82
N GLY A 19 -12.39 -1.45 -2.32
CA GLY A 19 -12.81 -0.29 -1.54
C GLY A 19 -13.70 0.69 -2.31
N PHE A 20 -13.75 0.67 -3.65
CA PHE A 20 -14.71 1.47 -4.42
C PHE A 20 -16.14 0.95 -4.27
N PHE A 21 -16.31 -0.37 -4.16
CA PHE A 21 -17.61 -1.01 -4.01
C PHE A 21 -18.08 -1.02 -2.55
N TRP A 22 -17.14 -1.22 -1.62
CA TRP A 22 -17.41 -1.20 -0.18
C TRP A 22 -16.51 -0.18 0.54
N PRO A 23 -16.86 1.12 0.49
CA PRO A 23 -16.06 2.18 1.09
C PRO A 23 -16.11 2.11 2.63
N LYS A 24 -15.12 1.44 3.25
CA LYS A 24 -14.98 1.35 4.72
C LYS A 24 -13.58 1.74 5.18
N VAL A 25 -13.52 2.68 6.12
CA VAL A 25 -12.31 3.01 6.88
C VAL A 25 -12.06 1.92 7.91
N PHE A 26 -10.80 1.54 8.14
CA PHE A 26 -10.46 0.55 9.17
C PHE A 26 -10.84 1.04 10.58
N TRP A 27 -10.55 2.30 10.86
CA TRP A 27 -10.76 2.97 12.16
C TRP A 27 -12.19 3.44 12.42
N ASP A 28 -13.16 2.95 11.64
CA ASP A 28 -14.58 3.34 11.73
C ASP A 28 -15.23 2.96 13.09
N PHE A 29 -14.58 2.07 13.86
CA PHE A 29 -14.96 1.74 15.24
C PHE A 29 -14.53 2.80 16.27
N ALA A 30 -13.46 3.56 15.98
CA ALA A 30 -12.91 4.55 16.89
C ALA A 30 -13.39 5.98 16.56
N THR A 31 -13.52 6.31 15.27
CA THR A 31 -13.99 7.63 14.82
C THR A 31 -14.65 7.61 13.46
N LYS A 32 -15.70 8.41 13.29
CA LYS A 32 -16.41 8.64 12.01
C LYS A 32 -15.88 9.85 11.21
N LYS A 33 -14.88 10.57 11.74
CA LYS A 33 -14.37 11.80 11.09
C LYS A 33 -13.64 11.52 9.78
N VAL A 34 -13.14 10.30 9.59
CA VAL A 34 -12.32 9.89 8.44
C VAL A 34 -13.17 9.35 7.29
N ASP A 35 -14.46 9.08 7.52
CA ASP A 35 -15.35 8.46 6.52
C ASP A 35 -15.46 9.27 5.23
N ARG A 36 -15.33 10.60 5.34
CA ARG A 36 -15.33 11.51 4.19
C ARG A 36 -14.20 11.22 3.18
N ALA A 37 -13.10 10.61 3.62
CA ALA A 37 -11.98 10.23 2.77
C ALA A 37 -12.24 9.01 1.88
N VAL A 38 -13.29 8.24 2.20
CA VAL A 38 -13.65 7.00 1.50
C VAL A 38 -14.98 7.14 0.75
N TYR A 39 -15.87 8.00 1.24
CA TYR A 39 -17.12 8.39 0.58
C TYR A 39 -17.52 9.83 0.93
N PRO A 40 -18.00 10.68 0.00
CA PRO A 40 -18.32 10.40 -1.41
C PRO A 40 -17.10 10.49 -2.35
N ILE A 41 -15.99 11.05 -1.91
CA ILE A 41 -14.78 11.18 -2.72
C ILE A 41 -13.83 10.03 -2.34
N PRO A 42 -13.53 9.08 -3.25
CA PRO A 42 -12.75 7.89 -2.93
C PRO A 42 -11.24 8.17 -2.92
N ILE A 43 -10.80 9.14 -2.11
CA ILE A 43 -9.40 9.58 -2.03
C ILE A 43 -8.54 8.42 -1.52
N LEU A 44 -9.04 7.70 -0.51
CA LEU A 44 -8.28 6.66 0.17
C LEU A 44 -8.07 5.41 -0.70
N GLN A 45 -9.05 5.09 -1.55
CA GLN A 45 -8.95 4.04 -2.57
C GLN A 45 -7.91 4.41 -3.63
N LEU A 46 -7.95 5.64 -4.13
CA LEU A 46 -6.98 6.14 -5.11
C LEU A 46 -5.56 6.12 -4.55
N LEU A 47 -5.34 6.56 -3.30
CA LEU A 47 -4.04 6.48 -2.66
C LEU A 47 -3.54 5.04 -2.54
N ASN A 48 -4.40 4.08 -2.16
CA ASN A 48 -4.02 2.68 -2.10
C ASN A 48 -3.62 2.11 -3.47
N VAL A 49 -4.40 2.41 -4.51
CA VAL A 49 -4.09 1.96 -5.89
C VAL A 49 -2.77 2.55 -6.38
N VAL A 50 -2.57 3.86 -6.20
CA VAL A 50 -1.33 4.55 -6.65
C VAL A 50 -0.12 4.04 -5.88
N SER A 51 -0.21 3.91 -4.55
CA SER A 51 0.88 3.38 -3.73
C SER A 51 1.23 1.95 -4.12
N ALA A 52 0.23 1.09 -4.31
CA ALA A 52 0.44 -0.29 -4.73
C ALA A 52 1.11 -0.40 -6.11
N LEU A 53 0.65 0.38 -7.09
CA LEU A 53 1.29 0.44 -8.41
C LEU A 53 2.74 0.96 -8.32
N GLY A 54 2.99 1.94 -7.45
CA GLY A 54 4.33 2.45 -7.18
C GLY A 54 5.28 1.38 -6.65
N ILE A 55 4.84 0.55 -5.68
CA ILE A 55 5.64 -0.55 -5.15
C ILE A 55 5.85 -1.65 -6.19
N LEU A 56 4.80 -2.02 -6.93
CA LEU A 56 4.92 -3.01 -8.01
C LEU A 56 5.94 -2.55 -9.06
N ALA A 57 5.88 -1.28 -9.47
CA ALA A 57 6.83 -0.71 -10.42
C ALA A 57 8.26 -0.68 -9.85
N LEU A 58 8.44 -0.33 -8.57
CA LEU A 58 9.74 -0.30 -7.90
C LEU A 58 10.37 -1.70 -7.81
N GLU A 59 9.58 -2.72 -7.49
CA GLU A 59 10.06 -4.10 -7.34
C GLU A 59 10.16 -4.88 -8.65
N TRP A 60 9.49 -4.40 -9.70
CA TRP A 60 9.49 -5.06 -11.01
C TRP A 60 10.87 -4.99 -11.66
N PRO A 61 11.47 -6.11 -12.12
CA PRO A 61 12.81 -6.14 -12.70
C PRO A 61 12.88 -5.43 -14.07
N SER A 62 12.83 -4.10 -14.07
CA SER A 62 12.91 -3.26 -15.27
C SER A 62 14.31 -2.65 -15.42
N ARG A 63 14.81 -2.61 -16.64
CA ARG A 63 16.12 -2.00 -16.95
C ARG A 63 16.15 -0.49 -16.70
N TYR A 64 14.99 0.18 -16.73
CA TYR A 64 14.88 1.63 -16.56
C TYR A 64 14.99 2.10 -15.10
N LEU A 65 14.66 1.24 -14.14
CA LEU A 65 14.63 1.59 -12.70
C LEU A 65 15.81 1.03 -11.89
N VAL A 66 16.81 0.44 -12.55
CA VAL A 66 17.97 -0.23 -11.91
C VAL A 66 18.67 0.64 -10.86
N ARG A 67 18.79 1.96 -11.12
CA ARG A 67 19.43 2.90 -10.20
C ARG A 67 18.68 3.03 -8.86
N PHE A 68 17.34 2.97 -8.89
CA PHE A 68 16.50 3.02 -7.70
C PHE A 68 16.46 1.67 -6.99
N GLN A 69 16.44 0.58 -7.76
CA GLN A 69 16.39 -0.80 -7.26
C GLN A 69 17.66 -1.25 -6.53
N SER A 70 18.78 -0.62 -6.82
CA SER A 70 20.05 -0.92 -6.13
C SER A 70 20.12 -0.33 -4.71
N ARG A 71 19.19 0.56 -4.33
CA ARG A 71 19.24 1.28 -3.05
C ARG A 71 18.19 0.74 -2.08
N THR A 72 18.62 -0.15 -1.17
CA THR A 72 17.77 -0.77 -0.15
C THR A 72 16.97 0.23 0.69
N THR A 73 17.55 1.40 0.99
CA THR A 73 16.87 2.49 1.71
C THR A 73 15.62 3.01 0.97
N ILE A 74 15.63 3.02 -0.37
CA ILE A 74 14.47 3.46 -1.16
C ILE A 74 13.33 2.45 -1.02
N HIS A 75 13.63 1.15 -1.04
CA HIS A 75 12.63 0.10 -0.81
C HIS A 75 12.04 0.23 0.59
N PHE A 76 12.88 0.38 1.62
CA PHE A 76 12.44 0.56 3.00
C PHE A 76 11.46 1.74 3.15
N ILE A 77 11.84 2.92 2.67
CA ILE A 77 11.01 4.12 2.78
C ILE A 77 9.72 3.99 1.96
N ALA A 78 9.81 3.44 0.74
CA ALA A 78 8.65 3.29 -0.14
C ALA A 78 7.61 2.34 0.48
N LEU A 79 8.04 1.22 1.06
CA LEU A 79 7.14 0.25 1.71
C LEU A 79 6.44 0.86 2.93
N LEU A 80 7.15 1.64 3.75
CA LEU A 80 6.53 2.34 4.87
C LEU A 80 5.53 3.41 4.40
N LEU A 81 5.86 4.15 3.34
CA LEU A 81 4.94 5.14 2.78
C LEU A 81 3.68 4.49 2.20
N ALA A 82 3.81 3.34 1.53
CA ALA A 82 2.69 2.57 1.00
C ALA A 82 1.83 1.92 2.10
N ALA A 83 2.44 1.59 3.25
CA ALA A 83 1.73 1.03 4.39
C ALA A 83 0.77 2.02 5.07
N ILE A 84 1.02 3.34 4.99
CA ILE A 84 0.17 4.36 5.60
C ILE A 84 -1.26 4.34 5.05
N PRO A 85 -1.51 4.51 3.72
CA PRO A 85 -2.86 4.42 3.18
C PRO A 85 -3.46 3.01 3.32
N ALA A 86 -2.63 1.96 3.33
CA ALA A 86 -3.08 0.59 3.57
C ALA A 86 -3.62 0.38 4.99
N ALA A 87 -3.08 1.08 5.99
CA ALA A 87 -3.53 1.00 7.38
C ALA A 87 -4.85 1.74 7.65
N LEU A 88 -5.29 2.57 6.70
CA LEU A 88 -6.51 3.34 6.83
C LEU A 88 -7.72 2.69 6.14
N LEU A 89 -7.49 1.86 5.11
CA LEU A 89 -8.56 1.18 4.37
C LEU A 89 -8.82 -0.21 4.98
N PHE A 90 -10.08 -0.53 5.22
CA PHE A 90 -10.45 -1.76 5.93
C PHE A 90 -10.01 -3.03 5.18
N GLN A 91 -10.06 -3.03 3.85
CA GLN A 91 -9.69 -4.23 3.06
C GLN A 91 -8.18 -4.47 2.93
N SER A 92 -7.31 -3.53 3.32
CA SER A 92 -5.85 -3.61 3.05
C SER A 92 -4.99 -3.81 4.29
N VAL A 93 -5.57 -4.15 5.43
CA VAL A 93 -4.82 -4.34 6.69
C VAL A 93 -3.78 -5.46 6.55
N ASP A 94 -4.10 -6.53 5.83
CA ASP A 94 -3.16 -7.62 5.55
C ASP A 94 -1.92 -7.13 4.79
N ALA A 95 -2.10 -6.16 3.87
CA ALA A 95 -0.99 -5.57 3.13
C ALA A 95 -0.03 -4.81 4.06
N VAL A 96 -0.52 -4.17 5.12
CA VAL A 96 0.30 -3.48 6.13
C VAL A 96 1.25 -4.45 6.84
N LEU A 97 0.74 -5.62 7.22
CA LEU A 97 1.55 -6.66 7.87
C LEU A 97 2.67 -7.13 6.92
N TYR A 98 2.32 -7.41 5.67
CA TYR A 98 3.32 -7.83 4.68
C TYR A 98 4.33 -6.73 4.35
N TYR A 99 3.91 -5.47 4.25
CA TYR A 99 4.82 -4.34 4.08
C TYR A 99 5.77 -4.18 5.27
N SER A 100 5.29 -4.39 6.49
CA SER A 100 6.12 -4.29 7.70
C SER A 100 7.21 -5.38 7.70
N VAL A 101 6.84 -6.62 7.38
CA VAL A 101 7.80 -7.73 7.24
C VAL A 101 8.79 -7.46 6.10
N ALA A 102 8.31 -6.99 4.95
CA ALA A 102 9.17 -6.66 3.82
C ALA A 102 10.16 -5.53 4.14
N ALA A 103 9.71 -4.48 4.85
CA ALA A 103 10.56 -3.37 5.27
C ALA A 103 11.66 -3.84 6.23
N VAL A 104 11.34 -4.66 7.24
CA VAL A 104 12.36 -5.22 8.15
C VAL A 104 13.40 -6.05 7.40
N LEU A 105 13.01 -6.80 6.37
CA LEU A 105 13.94 -7.59 5.56
C LEU A 105 14.78 -6.76 4.57
N TYR A 106 14.43 -5.49 4.34
CA TYR A 106 15.18 -4.55 3.51
C TYR A 106 16.11 -3.61 4.31
N TRP A 107 15.93 -3.53 5.63
CA TRP A 107 16.86 -2.85 6.53
C TRP A 107 18.14 -3.69 6.66
#